data_AF-A0A0N0NET1-F1
#
_entry.id   AF-A0A0N0NET1-F1
#
_cell.length_a   1.000
_cell.length_b   1.000
_cell.length_c   1.000
_cell.angle_alpha   90.00
_cell.angle_beta   90.00
_cell.angle_gamma   90.00
#
_symmetry.space_group_name_H-M   'P 1'
#
loop_
_entity.id
_entity.type
_entity.pdbx_description
1 polymer ?
#
loop_
_entity_poly.entity_id
_entity_poly.type
_entity_poly.pdbx_seq_one_letter_code
_entity_poly.pdbx_strand_id
1 'polypeptide(L)'
;MTTGTRPTGRLSVVADRIVCGLAWTMQAVAAATYTAVIVQPAGWRSMWATDPVNPICLWVFAAGMAGLWGISLWEEQKNFYDRRSQRLYRKSSLLGHISVLLVAALAAAAQPERIGLWVILAMFAFYATLTWSAWMRTRFLPPEDQAVIDAIHDREDQQAAAAHDASQKEQRRQRLSAIVNSLGYQLTDTPAGQSRKEASEQTNRWSVPAGKHAPLVYFISNGNRIKIGTSTELKRRIRTLALRAENIALLIDGDRRLERQLHDQFADLRIGNTEWFAYESPLTDFVADQNRSARKEQAK
;
A
#
# COMPACT_ATOMS: atom_id res chain seq x y z
N MET A 1 -31.14 0.51 8.28
CA MET A 1 -30.88 0.75 9.71
C MET A 1 -30.32 -0.53 10.30
N THR A 2 -28.99 -0.68 10.25
CA THR A 2 -28.28 -1.77 10.92
C THR A 2 -27.99 -1.29 12.34
N THR A 3 -28.52 -2.00 13.33
CA THR A 3 -28.24 -1.76 14.75
C THR A 3 -26.78 -2.08 15.01
N GLY A 4 -25.91 -1.06 14.92
CA GLY A 4 -24.51 -1.17 15.30
C GLY A 4 -24.42 -1.69 16.73
N THR A 5 -23.70 -2.80 16.89
CA THR A 5 -23.41 -3.40 18.19
C THR A 5 -22.78 -2.34 19.10
N ARG A 6 -23.45 -2.08 20.23
CA ARG A 6 -22.98 -1.13 21.26
C ARG A 6 -21.56 -1.50 21.71
N PRO A 7 -20.74 -0.49 22.08
CA PRO A 7 -19.37 -0.68 22.52
C PRO A 7 -19.34 -1.67 23.69
N THR A 8 -18.50 -2.69 23.55
CA THR A 8 -18.21 -3.67 24.60
C THR A 8 -17.90 -2.92 25.90
N GLY A 9 -18.63 -3.23 26.96
CA GLY A 9 -18.64 -2.45 28.20
C GLY A 9 -17.26 -2.32 28.88
N ARG A 10 -17.19 -1.47 29.92
CA ARG A 10 -16.00 -1.19 30.76
C ARG A 10 -15.12 -2.40 31.07
N LEU A 11 -15.69 -3.61 31.19
CA LEU A 11 -14.98 -4.86 31.40
C LEU A 11 -13.96 -5.18 30.29
N SER A 12 -14.28 -4.88 29.02
CA SER A 12 -13.35 -5.07 27.90
C SER A 12 -12.13 -4.15 27.98
N VAL A 13 -12.33 -2.90 28.43
CA VAL A 13 -11.26 -1.93 28.61
C VAL A 13 -10.32 -2.33 29.76
N VAL A 14 -10.87 -2.86 30.86
CA VAL A 14 -10.07 -3.35 31.98
C VAL A 14 -9.27 -4.59 31.58
N ALA A 15 -9.89 -5.55 30.89
CA ALA A 15 -9.20 -6.74 30.38
C ALA A 15 -8.06 -6.36 29.41
N ASP A 16 -8.31 -5.43 28.48
CA ASP A 16 -7.31 -4.94 27.55
C ASP A 16 -6.12 -4.26 28.25
N ARG A 17 -6.38 -3.45 29.28
CA ARG A 17 -5.31 -2.86 30.11
C ARG A 17 -4.49 -3.91 30.85
N ILE A 18 -5.12 -4.96 31.37
CA ILE A 18 -4.44 -6.06 32.05
C ILE A 18 -3.55 -6.83 31.06
N VAL A 19 -4.08 -7.20 29.88
CA VAL A 19 -3.28 -7.92 28.86
C VAL A 19 -2.14 -7.05 28.34
N CYS A 20 -2.37 -5.76 28.11
CA CYS A 20 -1.33 -4.81 27.74
C CYS A 20 -0.24 -4.70 28.81
N GLY A 21 -0.64 -4.56 30.08
CA GLY A 21 0.30 -4.53 31.21
C GLY A 21 1.13 -5.81 31.31
N LEU A 22 0.50 -6.98 31.14
CA LEU A 22 1.19 -8.28 31.11
C LEU A 22 2.18 -8.37 29.96
N ALA A 23 1.80 -7.96 28.75
CA ALA A 23 2.67 -7.97 27.59
C ALA A 23 3.91 -7.08 27.82
N TRP A 24 3.71 -5.83 28.24
CA TRP A 24 4.81 -4.92 28.56
C TRP A 24 5.70 -5.41 29.68
N THR A 25 5.12 -6.00 30.73
CA THR A 25 5.88 -6.58 31.84
C THR A 25 6.74 -7.74 31.36
N MET A 26 6.22 -8.62 30.51
CA MET A 26 7.00 -9.72 29.93
C MET A 26 8.13 -9.20 29.03
N GLN A 27 7.91 -8.14 28.26
CA GLN A 27 8.98 -7.51 27.48
C GLN A 27 10.07 -6.88 28.35
N ALA A 28 9.68 -6.20 29.43
CA ALA A 28 10.61 -5.63 30.39
C ALA A 28 11.43 -6.72 31.10
N VAL A 29 10.79 -7.83 31.50
CA VAL A 29 11.46 -8.98 32.12
C VAL A 29 12.43 -9.64 31.14
N ALA A 30 12.04 -9.82 29.88
CA ALA A 30 12.93 -10.35 28.85
C ALA A 30 14.14 -9.43 28.67
N ALA A 31 13.93 -8.12 28.50
CA ALA A 31 15.01 -7.13 28.37
C ALA A 31 15.96 -7.12 29.58
N ALA A 32 15.40 -7.18 30.80
CA ALA A 32 16.19 -7.26 32.03
C ALA A 32 17.00 -8.57 32.11
N THR A 33 16.40 -9.69 31.68
CA THR A 33 17.07 -10.99 31.65
C THR A 33 18.21 -11.01 30.64
N TYR A 34 17.98 -10.49 29.43
CA TYR A 34 19.04 -10.28 28.44
C TYR A 34 20.17 -9.45 29.05
N THR A 35 19.84 -8.29 29.63
CA THR A 35 20.84 -7.41 30.24
C THR A 35 21.62 -8.12 31.34
N ALA A 36 20.96 -8.82 32.25
CA ALA A 36 21.60 -9.54 33.35
C ALA A 36 22.55 -10.65 32.86
N VAL A 37 22.14 -11.42 31.84
CA VAL A 37 22.97 -12.45 31.21
C VAL A 37 24.22 -11.84 30.59
N ILE A 38 24.06 -10.71 29.90
CA ILE A 38 25.21 -10.08 29.26
C ILE A 38 26.12 -9.44 30.32
N VAL A 39 25.58 -8.80 31.38
CA VAL A 39 26.37 -8.07 32.42
C VAL A 39 27.25 -8.99 33.26
N GLN A 40 26.96 -10.29 33.41
CA GLN A 40 27.67 -11.18 34.35
C GLN A 40 29.19 -11.33 34.11
N PRO A 41 30.08 -10.61 34.84
CA PRO A 41 31.50 -10.50 34.47
C PRO A 41 32.26 -11.82 34.61
N ALA A 42 31.91 -12.63 35.61
CA ALA A 42 32.54 -13.94 35.84
C ALA A 42 32.26 -14.92 34.69
N GLY A 43 31.13 -14.73 34.00
CA GLY A 43 30.75 -15.55 32.87
C GLY A 43 31.67 -15.35 31.66
N TRP A 44 32.04 -14.09 31.41
CA TRP A 44 32.79 -13.68 30.22
C TRP A 44 34.30 -13.62 30.44
N ARG A 45 34.77 -13.69 31.70
CA ARG A 45 36.21 -13.58 32.05
C ARG A 45 37.13 -14.49 31.24
N SER A 46 36.75 -15.73 30.96
CA SER A 46 37.56 -16.64 30.13
C SER A 46 37.63 -16.20 28.67
N MET A 47 36.51 -15.74 28.11
CA MET A 47 36.44 -15.16 26.75
C MET A 47 37.27 -13.85 26.64
N TRP A 48 37.19 -12.99 27.66
CA TRP A 48 37.93 -11.72 27.70
C TRP A 48 39.45 -11.92 27.81
N ALA A 49 39.88 -13.00 28.46
CA ALA A 49 41.29 -13.32 28.62
C ALA A 49 41.95 -13.78 27.32
N THR A 50 41.18 -14.38 26.40
CA THR A 50 41.71 -14.91 25.12
C THR A 50 41.46 -14.00 23.91
N ASP A 51 40.35 -13.27 23.87
CA ASP A 51 40.05 -12.35 22.76
C ASP A 51 38.99 -11.28 23.16
N PRO A 52 39.40 -10.05 23.51
CA PRO A 52 38.51 -9.00 23.99
C PRO A 52 37.61 -8.39 22.90
N VAL A 53 37.86 -8.65 21.62
CA VAL A 53 37.04 -8.13 20.51
C VAL A 53 35.68 -8.84 20.45
N ASN A 54 35.67 -10.15 20.65
CA ASN A 54 34.47 -10.98 20.64
C ASN A 54 33.35 -10.54 21.63
N PRO A 55 33.63 -10.27 22.92
CA PRO A 55 32.61 -9.86 23.87
C PRO A 55 32.05 -8.47 23.58
N ILE A 56 32.88 -7.50 23.13
CA ILE A 56 32.40 -6.16 22.76
C ILE A 56 31.43 -6.28 21.57
N CYS A 57 31.77 -7.08 20.56
CA CYS A 57 30.87 -7.35 19.43
C CYS A 57 29.55 -7.99 19.88
N LEU A 58 29.58 -8.93 20.82
CA LEU A 58 28.38 -9.55 21.40
C LEU A 58 27.52 -8.57 22.19
N TRP A 59 28.13 -7.68 22.95
CA TRP A 59 27.45 -6.60 23.67
C TRP A 59 26.75 -5.63 22.73
N VAL A 60 27.49 -5.13 21.73
CA VAL A 60 26.96 -4.21 20.72
C VAL A 60 25.82 -4.89 19.94
N PHE A 61 25.98 -6.16 19.60
CA PHE A 61 24.94 -6.93 18.93
C PHE A 61 23.69 -7.06 19.81
N ALA A 62 23.82 -7.51 21.06
CA ALA A 62 22.69 -7.74 21.94
C ALA A 62 21.94 -6.44 22.27
N ALA A 63 22.66 -5.35 22.55
CA ALA A 63 22.07 -4.03 22.77
C ALA A 63 21.41 -3.49 21.50
N GLY A 64 22.05 -3.66 20.34
CA GLY A 64 21.49 -3.28 19.04
C GLY A 64 20.20 -4.03 18.72
N MET A 65 20.15 -5.34 18.98
CA MET A 65 18.97 -6.16 18.76
C MET A 65 17.83 -5.82 19.72
N ALA A 66 18.12 -5.57 21.00
CA ALA A 66 17.12 -5.11 21.96
C ALA A 66 16.55 -3.74 21.58
N GLY A 67 17.40 -2.82 21.10
CA GLY A 67 16.99 -1.52 20.59
C GLY A 67 16.12 -1.63 19.32
N LEU A 68 16.57 -2.39 18.32
CA LEU A 68 15.82 -2.66 17.08
C LEU A 68 14.45 -3.26 17.40
N TRP A 69 14.41 -4.19 18.36
CA TRP A 69 13.19 -4.82 18.81
C TRP A 69 12.25 -3.83 19.51
N GLY A 70 12.74 -3.03 20.46
CA GLY A 70 11.94 -1.99 21.12
C GLY A 70 11.37 -0.97 20.14
N ILE A 71 12.18 -0.53 19.16
CA ILE A 71 11.73 0.36 18.07
C ILE A 71 10.65 -0.32 17.23
N SER A 72 10.84 -1.60 16.87
CA SER A 72 9.84 -2.35 16.09
C SER A 72 8.52 -2.49 16.83
N LEU A 73 8.54 -2.73 18.15
CA LEU A 73 7.32 -2.81 18.96
C LEU A 73 6.62 -1.45 19.06
N TRP A 74 7.38 -0.38 19.24
CA TRP A 74 6.85 0.97 19.31
C TRP A 74 6.22 1.41 17.99
N GLU A 75 6.90 1.15 16.87
CA GLU A 75 6.36 1.45 15.54
C GLU A 75 5.17 0.54 15.17
N GLU A 76 5.15 -0.72 15.59
CA GLU A 76 3.99 -1.61 15.41
C GLU A 76 2.78 -1.13 16.24
N GLN A 77 3.02 -0.58 17.44
CA GLN A 77 1.97 0.04 18.25
C GLN A 77 1.45 1.35 17.64
N LYS A 78 2.34 2.20 17.13
CA LYS A 78 1.99 3.48 16.50
C LYS A 78 1.21 3.28 15.21
N ASN A 79 1.65 2.32 14.38
CA ASN A 79 1.05 2.03 13.09
C ASN A 79 0.10 0.83 13.16
N PHE A 80 -0.53 0.63 14.32
CA PHE A 80 -1.32 -0.57 14.60
C PHE A 80 -2.41 -0.80 13.56
N TYR A 81 -3.09 0.23 13.07
CA TYR A 81 -4.18 0.08 12.11
C TYR A 81 -3.71 0.03 10.65
N ASP A 82 -2.42 0.18 10.37
CA ASP A 82 -1.87 0.01 9.02
C ASP A 82 -1.41 -1.45 8.81
N ARG A 83 -2.21 -2.20 8.04
CA ARG A 83 -1.90 -3.60 7.67
C ARG A 83 -0.56 -3.76 6.94
N ARG A 84 -0.13 -2.75 6.17
CA ARG A 84 1.13 -2.81 5.41
C ARG A 84 2.31 -2.73 6.36
N SER A 85 2.26 -1.76 7.27
CA SER A 85 3.21 -1.61 8.37
C SER A 85 3.25 -2.85 9.27
N GLN A 86 2.09 -3.38 9.70
CA GLN A 86 2.04 -4.60 10.50
C GLN A 86 2.75 -5.79 9.85
N ARG A 87 2.59 -6.00 8.53
CA ARG A 87 3.27 -7.12 7.82
C ARG A 87 4.79 -6.95 7.82
N LEU A 88 5.27 -5.72 7.69
CA LEU A 88 6.71 -5.43 7.72
C LEU A 88 7.26 -5.62 9.14
N TYR A 89 6.62 -5.05 10.16
CA TYR A 89 7.08 -5.13 11.53
C TYR A 89 7.00 -6.55 12.12
N ARG A 90 6.01 -7.36 11.73
CA ARG A 90 6.01 -8.80 12.08
C ARG A 90 7.22 -9.54 11.54
N LYS A 91 7.63 -9.25 10.30
CA LYS A 91 8.83 -9.86 9.71
C LYS A 91 10.09 -9.38 10.42
N SER A 92 10.19 -8.08 10.73
CA SER A 92 11.31 -7.50 11.47
C SER A 92 11.43 -8.07 12.88
N SER A 93 10.30 -8.20 13.60
CA SER A 93 10.25 -8.82 14.93
C SER A 93 10.67 -10.29 14.88
N LEU A 94 10.16 -11.07 13.91
CA LEU A 94 10.57 -12.46 13.72
C LEU A 94 12.07 -12.58 13.44
N LEU A 95 12.61 -11.75 12.53
CA LEU A 95 14.05 -11.66 12.26
C LEU A 95 14.83 -11.33 13.53
N GLY A 96 14.30 -10.43 14.37
CA GLY A 96 14.84 -10.09 15.67
C GLY A 96 15.02 -11.30 16.57
N HIS A 97 13.96 -12.09 16.74
CA HIS A 97 13.99 -13.29 17.58
C HIS A 97 14.88 -14.39 16.98
N ILE A 98 14.83 -14.63 15.67
CA ILE A 98 15.71 -15.60 15.00
C ILE A 98 17.18 -15.22 15.21
N SER A 99 17.51 -13.94 15.12
CA SER A 99 18.88 -13.45 15.31
C SER A 99 19.37 -13.65 16.74
N VAL A 100 18.51 -13.38 17.74
CA VAL A 100 18.82 -13.65 19.15
C VAL A 100 19.02 -15.14 19.39
N LEU A 101 18.17 -16.01 18.82
CA LEU A 101 18.29 -17.46 18.94
C LEU A 101 19.55 -17.99 18.26
N LEU A 102 19.91 -17.46 17.08
CA LEU A 102 21.15 -17.81 16.38
C LEU A 102 22.37 -17.49 17.24
N VAL A 103 22.40 -16.29 17.86
CA VAL A 103 23.50 -15.91 18.74
C VAL A 103 23.53 -16.77 20.01
N ALA A 104 22.38 -17.07 20.60
CA ALA A 104 22.31 -17.99 21.73
C ALA A 104 22.83 -19.38 21.37
N ALA A 105 22.50 -19.90 20.18
CA ALA A 105 22.97 -21.20 19.70
C ALA A 105 24.48 -21.22 19.43
N LEU A 106 25.02 -20.18 18.79
CA LEU A 106 26.46 -20.04 18.57
C LEU A 106 27.23 -19.93 19.90
N ALA A 107 26.68 -19.18 20.86
CA ALA A 107 27.29 -19.04 22.17
C ALA A 107 27.20 -20.34 23.00
N ALA A 108 26.11 -21.11 22.87
CA ALA A 108 25.98 -22.43 23.48
C ALA A 108 26.98 -23.44 22.89
N ALA A 109 27.26 -23.37 21.59
CA ALA A 109 28.26 -24.21 20.94
C ALA A 109 29.69 -23.91 21.42
N ALA A 110 29.97 -22.66 21.78
CA ALA A 110 31.26 -22.23 22.31
C ALA A 110 31.42 -22.52 23.82
N GLN A 111 30.32 -22.64 24.58
CA GLN A 111 30.30 -22.85 26.04
C GLN A 111 29.25 -23.90 26.45
N PRO A 112 29.53 -25.20 26.23
CA PRO A 112 28.56 -26.27 26.46
C PRO A 112 28.12 -26.38 27.94
N GLU A 113 28.97 -25.99 28.89
CA GLU A 113 28.66 -25.98 30.32
C GLU A 113 27.55 -24.99 30.70
N ARG A 114 27.14 -24.10 29.79
CA ARG A 114 26.10 -23.08 30.02
C ARG A 114 24.85 -23.24 29.17
N ILE A 115 24.66 -24.40 28.55
CA ILE A 115 23.47 -24.71 27.74
C ILE A 115 22.17 -24.35 28.46
N GLY A 116 22.07 -24.61 29.77
CA GLY A 116 20.86 -24.29 30.56
C GLY A 116 20.48 -22.81 30.53
N LEU A 117 21.46 -21.90 30.57
CA LEU A 117 21.23 -20.46 30.53
C LEU A 117 20.74 -20.00 29.14
N TRP A 118 21.30 -20.57 28.08
CA TRP A 118 20.87 -20.31 26.70
C TRP A 118 19.45 -20.83 26.42
N VAL A 119 19.07 -21.97 26.99
CA VAL A 119 17.70 -22.50 26.91
C VAL A 119 16.70 -21.56 27.60
N ILE A 120 17.03 -21.05 28.79
CA ILE A 120 16.20 -20.06 29.49
C ILE A 120 16.01 -18.80 28.64
N LEU A 121 17.09 -18.31 28.02
CA LEU A 121 17.05 -17.15 27.13
C LEU A 121 16.11 -17.37 25.93
N ALA A 122 16.23 -18.53 25.29
CA ALA A 122 15.38 -18.91 24.16
C ALA A 122 13.90 -19.01 24.56
N MET A 123 13.60 -19.56 25.74
CA MET A 123 12.23 -19.63 26.27
C MET A 123 11.66 -18.23 26.48
N PHE A 124 12.41 -17.30 27.08
CA PHE A 124 11.94 -15.91 27.25
C PHE A 124 11.68 -15.22 25.92
N ALA A 125 12.56 -15.39 24.92
CA ALA A 125 12.35 -14.87 23.57
C ALA A 125 11.03 -15.39 22.98
N PHE A 126 10.79 -16.70 23.12
CA PHE A 126 9.59 -17.34 22.59
C PHE A 126 8.30 -16.86 23.28
N TYR A 127 8.30 -16.77 24.61
CA TYR A 127 7.15 -16.27 25.36
C TYR A 127 6.87 -14.79 25.05
N ALA A 128 7.91 -13.97 24.88
CA ALA A 128 7.80 -12.58 24.43
C ALA A 128 7.12 -12.47 23.06
N THR A 129 7.49 -13.31 22.09
CA THR A 129 6.84 -13.33 20.76
C THR A 129 5.38 -13.76 20.86
N LEU A 130 5.09 -14.82 21.62
CA LEU A 130 3.74 -15.37 21.74
C LEU A 130 2.78 -14.39 22.42
N THR A 131 3.20 -13.81 23.55
CA THR A 131 2.38 -12.84 24.29
C THR A 131 2.11 -11.58 23.48
N TRP A 132 3.12 -11.05 22.77
CA TRP A 132 2.94 -9.94 21.84
C TRP A 132 1.98 -10.30 20.71
N SER A 133 2.17 -11.44 20.05
CA SER A 133 1.29 -11.87 18.97
C SER A 133 -0.15 -12.08 19.43
N ALA A 134 -0.37 -12.59 20.65
CA ALA A 134 -1.69 -12.77 21.21
C ALA A 134 -2.37 -11.43 21.50
N TRP A 135 -1.65 -10.48 22.12
CA TRP A 135 -2.16 -9.12 22.35
C TRP A 135 -2.47 -8.37 21.06
N MET A 136 -1.61 -8.49 20.04
CA MET A 136 -1.88 -7.92 18.72
C MET A 136 -3.15 -8.51 18.08
N ARG A 137 -3.43 -9.80 18.32
CA ARG A 137 -4.68 -10.42 17.83
C ARG A 137 -5.92 -9.87 18.51
N THR A 138 -5.86 -9.57 19.80
CA THR A 138 -7.03 -9.02 20.53
C THR A 138 -7.36 -7.60 20.12
N ARG A 139 -6.41 -6.89 19.51
CA ARG A 139 -6.57 -5.51 19.06
C ARG A 139 -7.10 -5.38 17.63
N PHE A 140 -7.22 -6.49 16.89
CA PHE A 140 -7.68 -6.43 15.51
C PHE A 140 -9.10 -5.85 15.41
N LEU A 141 -9.25 -4.87 14.51
CA LEU A 141 -10.56 -4.40 14.12
C LEU A 141 -11.33 -5.51 13.41
N PRO A 142 -12.66 -5.50 13.50
CA PRO A 142 -13.51 -6.24 12.58
C PRO A 142 -13.10 -5.94 11.11
N PRO A 143 -13.21 -6.92 10.20
CA PRO A 143 -12.80 -6.75 8.80
C PRO A 143 -13.41 -5.53 8.12
N GLU A 144 -14.65 -5.19 8.47
CA GLU A 144 -15.38 -4.03 7.97
C GLU A 144 -14.77 -2.69 8.40
N ASP A 145 -14.47 -2.52 9.69
CA ASP A 145 -13.87 -1.29 10.23
C ASP A 145 -12.45 -1.11 9.69
N GLN A 146 -11.72 -2.22 9.57
CA GLN A 146 -10.39 -2.20 8.96
C GLN A 146 -10.44 -1.78 7.49
N ALA A 147 -11.45 -2.21 6.73
CA ALA A 147 -11.61 -1.77 5.34
C ALA A 147 -11.88 -0.27 5.21
N VAL A 148 -12.54 0.35 6.20
CA VAL A 148 -12.74 1.79 6.24
C VAL A 148 -11.42 2.52 6.48
N ILE A 149 -10.60 2.07 7.44
CA ILE A 149 -9.28 2.67 7.69
C ILE A 149 -8.38 2.50 6.46
N ASP A 150 -8.34 1.30 5.88
CA ASP A 150 -7.58 1.03 4.66
C ASP A 150 -7.98 2.02 3.54
N ALA A 151 -9.28 2.27 3.35
CA ALA A 151 -9.77 3.22 2.35
C ALA A 151 -9.42 4.69 2.66
N ILE A 152 -9.31 5.07 3.94
CA ILE A 152 -8.87 6.42 4.35
C ILE A 152 -7.39 6.59 4.01
N HIS A 153 -6.53 5.64 4.40
CA HIS A 153 -5.10 5.69 4.08
C HIS A 153 -4.87 5.68 2.56
N ASP A 154 -5.58 4.84 1.80
CA ASP A 154 -5.49 4.83 0.34
C ASP A 154 -5.82 6.18 -0.29
N ARG A 155 -6.80 6.90 0.28
CA ARG A 155 -7.17 8.25 -0.18
C ARG A 155 -6.10 9.28 0.17
N GLU A 156 -5.53 9.22 1.37
CA GLU A 156 -4.44 10.10 1.79
C GLU A 156 -3.18 9.88 0.95
N ASP A 157 -2.82 8.62 0.67
CA ASP A 157 -1.71 8.25 -0.20
C ASP A 157 -1.91 8.78 -1.63
N GLN A 158 -3.13 8.65 -2.18
CA GLN A 158 -3.48 9.21 -3.48
C GLN A 158 -3.36 10.74 -3.51
N GLN A 159 -3.77 11.41 -2.43
CA GLN A 159 -3.63 12.87 -2.31
C GLN A 159 -2.17 13.30 -2.21
N ALA A 160 -1.36 12.59 -1.41
CA ALA A 160 0.07 12.85 -1.28
C ALA A 160 0.81 12.62 -2.61
N ALA A 161 0.50 11.52 -3.32
CA ALA A 161 1.05 11.25 -4.65
C ALA A 161 0.66 12.33 -5.67
N ALA A 162 -0.60 12.77 -5.68
CA ALA A 162 -1.06 13.84 -6.56
C ALA A 162 -0.35 15.18 -6.26
N ALA A 163 -0.12 15.50 -4.98
CA ALA A 163 0.61 16.69 -4.57
C ALA A 163 2.09 16.62 -5.00
N HIS A 164 2.72 15.47 -4.84
CA HIS A 164 4.11 15.25 -5.31
C HIS A 164 4.22 15.37 -6.83
N ASP A 165 3.30 14.78 -7.59
CA ASP A 165 3.25 14.88 -9.05
C ASP A 165 3.02 16.32 -9.53
N ALA A 166 2.18 17.08 -8.82
CA ALA A 166 1.98 18.51 -9.11
C ALA A 166 3.27 19.30 -8.87
N SER A 167 3.97 19.05 -7.75
CA SER A 167 5.27 19.66 -7.44
C SER A 167 6.34 19.32 -8.48
N GLN A 168 6.45 18.05 -8.89
CA GLN A 168 7.36 17.59 -9.94
C GLN A 168 7.08 18.26 -11.29
N LYS A 169 5.81 18.42 -11.67
CA LYS A 169 5.41 19.12 -12.90
C LYS A 169 5.82 20.59 -12.86
N GLU A 170 5.64 21.25 -11.72
CA GLU A 170 6.04 22.64 -11.55
C GLU A 170 7.57 22.80 -11.62
N GLN A 171 8.33 21.93 -10.94
CA GLN A 171 9.80 21.92 -11.05
C GLN A 171 10.26 21.67 -12.50
N ARG A 172 9.61 20.76 -13.22
CA ARG A 172 9.91 20.51 -14.65
C ARG A 172 9.60 21.74 -15.49
N ARG A 173 8.49 22.43 -15.23
CA ARG A 173 8.12 23.68 -15.91
C ARG A 173 9.15 24.77 -15.67
N GLN A 174 9.61 24.94 -14.42
CA GLN A 174 10.64 25.91 -14.06
C GLN A 174 11.99 25.60 -14.72
N ARG A 175 12.38 24.32 -14.80
CA ARG A 175 13.60 23.92 -15.53
C ARG A 175 13.48 24.21 -17.03
N LEU A 176 12.33 23.90 -17.62
CA LEU A 176 12.10 24.16 -19.05
C LEU A 176 12.08 25.66 -19.34
N SER A 177 11.41 26.47 -18.51
CA SER A 177 11.39 27.93 -18.69
C SER A 177 12.78 28.53 -18.57
N ALA A 178 13.60 28.07 -17.63
CA ALA A 178 15.00 28.50 -17.52
C ALA A 178 15.83 28.17 -18.78
N ILE A 179 15.66 26.96 -19.34
CA ILE A 179 16.34 26.56 -20.59
C ILE A 179 15.86 27.41 -21.76
N VAL A 180 14.55 27.57 -21.94
CA VAL A 180 13.98 28.34 -23.06
C VAL A 180 14.41 29.80 -23.00
N ASN A 181 14.39 30.40 -21.80
CA ASN A 181 14.90 31.76 -21.58
C ASN A 181 16.40 31.86 -21.92
N SER A 182 17.21 30.84 -21.58
CA SER A 182 18.64 30.82 -21.93
C SER A 182 18.89 30.73 -23.44
N LEU A 183 17.93 30.20 -24.20
CA LEU A 183 17.96 30.11 -25.67
C LEU A 183 17.41 31.36 -26.36
N GLY A 184 17.03 32.41 -25.61
CA GLY A 184 16.48 33.65 -26.16
C GLY A 184 15.02 33.55 -26.60
N TYR A 185 14.33 32.45 -26.28
CA TYR A 185 12.91 32.30 -26.51
C TYR A 185 12.15 32.66 -25.22
N GLN A 186 10.96 33.24 -25.35
CA GLN A 186 10.02 33.34 -24.22
C GLN A 186 9.03 32.19 -24.34
N LEU A 187 8.92 31.39 -23.27
CA LEU A 187 7.81 30.45 -23.14
C LEU A 187 6.56 31.31 -22.93
N THR A 188 5.81 31.60 -23.99
CA THR A 188 4.48 32.18 -23.83
C THR A 188 3.64 31.16 -23.09
N ASP A 189 3.37 31.46 -21.82
CA ASP A 189 2.35 30.78 -21.05
C ASP A 189 1.01 31.09 -21.72
N THR A 190 0.70 30.42 -22.83
CA THR A 190 -0.68 30.30 -23.26
C THR A 190 -1.39 29.69 -22.07
N PRO A 191 -2.28 30.43 -21.38
CA PRO A 191 -2.90 29.92 -20.18
C PRO A 191 -3.56 28.61 -20.57
N ALA A 192 -3.07 27.50 -20.00
CA ALA A 192 -3.57 26.16 -20.26
C ALA A 192 -5.08 26.03 -19.97
N GLY A 193 -5.72 27.07 -19.42
CA GLY A 193 -7.15 27.20 -19.27
C GLY A 193 -7.94 27.47 -20.56
N GLN A 194 -7.38 28.07 -21.62
CA GLN A 194 -8.17 28.39 -22.84
C GLN A 194 -8.19 27.22 -23.84
N SER A 195 -7.05 26.65 -24.20
CA SER A 195 -7.03 25.46 -25.07
C SER A 195 -7.60 24.21 -24.37
N ARG A 196 -7.48 24.11 -23.03
CA ARG A 196 -8.14 23.04 -22.28
C ARG A 196 -9.62 23.31 -22.03
N LYS A 197 -10.11 24.57 -21.89
CA LYS A 197 -11.57 24.78 -21.87
C LYS A 197 -12.18 24.33 -23.19
N GLU A 198 -11.58 24.68 -24.32
CA GLU A 198 -12.13 24.27 -25.62
C GLU A 198 -11.96 22.76 -25.89
N ALA A 199 -10.88 22.11 -25.42
CA ALA A 199 -10.73 20.65 -25.51
C ALA A 199 -11.49 19.86 -24.42
N SER A 200 -11.83 20.48 -23.28
CA SER A 200 -12.59 19.86 -22.16
C SER A 200 -14.08 20.19 -22.17
N GLU A 201 -14.52 21.19 -22.94
CA GLU A 201 -15.94 21.46 -23.21
C GLU A 201 -16.53 20.55 -24.28
N GLN A 202 -15.73 19.67 -24.88
CA GLN A 202 -16.23 18.48 -25.57
C GLN A 202 -16.46 17.33 -24.60
N THR A 203 -17.10 17.60 -23.47
CA THR A 203 -17.81 16.58 -22.70
C THR A 203 -18.96 16.04 -23.55
N ASN A 204 -18.66 15.07 -24.42
CA ASN A 204 -19.66 14.12 -24.91
C ASN A 204 -20.11 13.32 -23.68
N ARG A 205 -21.05 13.88 -22.93
CA ARG A 205 -21.64 13.22 -21.77
C ARG A 205 -22.66 12.24 -22.29
N TRP A 206 -22.15 11.13 -22.83
CA TRP A 206 -22.96 9.96 -23.14
C TRP A 206 -23.88 9.66 -21.95
N SER A 207 -25.19 9.62 -22.18
CA SER A 207 -26.15 9.33 -21.13
C SER A 207 -26.03 7.86 -20.74
N VAL A 208 -25.54 7.58 -19.53
CA VAL A 208 -25.40 6.22 -19.03
C VAL A 208 -26.77 5.69 -18.62
N PRO A 209 -27.27 4.58 -19.21
CA PRO A 209 -28.55 4.01 -18.83
C PRO A 209 -28.56 3.64 -17.33
N ALA A 210 -29.65 3.98 -16.64
CA ALA A 210 -29.76 3.79 -15.18
C ALA A 210 -29.90 2.32 -14.76
N GLY A 211 -30.35 1.44 -15.66
CA GLY A 211 -30.64 0.02 -15.42
C GLY A 211 -30.14 -0.88 -16.55
N LYS A 212 -30.78 -2.04 -16.72
CA LYS A 212 -30.50 -2.94 -17.85
C LYS A 212 -30.86 -2.28 -19.18
N HIS A 213 -30.03 -2.48 -20.18
CA HIS A 213 -30.19 -1.93 -21.52
C HIS A 213 -29.79 -2.96 -22.60
N ALA A 214 -30.12 -2.67 -23.86
CA ALA A 214 -29.61 -3.43 -24.99
C ALA A 214 -28.07 -3.45 -24.99
N PRO A 215 -27.40 -4.49 -25.51
CA PRO A 215 -25.94 -4.55 -25.52
C PRO A 215 -25.30 -3.28 -26.11
N LEU A 216 -24.42 -2.66 -25.33
CA LEU A 216 -23.63 -1.51 -25.75
C LEU A 216 -22.15 -1.88 -25.71
N VAL A 217 -21.41 -1.51 -26.76
CA VAL A 217 -19.96 -1.43 -26.75
C VAL A 217 -19.57 -0.07 -26.18
N TYR A 218 -18.78 -0.07 -25.11
CA TYR A 218 -18.29 1.14 -24.46
C TYR A 218 -16.78 1.29 -24.64
N PHE A 219 -16.37 2.55 -24.80
CA PHE A 219 -14.99 3.00 -24.73
C PHE A 219 -14.84 3.87 -23.49
N ILE A 220 -13.99 3.45 -22.54
CA ILE A 220 -13.78 4.19 -21.29
C ILE A 220 -12.31 4.53 -21.08
N SER A 221 -12.01 5.80 -20.85
CA SER A 221 -10.66 6.32 -20.69
C SER A 221 -10.14 6.15 -19.26
N ASN A 222 -8.85 5.86 -19.13
CA ASN A 222 -8.13 5.85 -17.87
C ASN A 222 -6.68 6.30 -18.10
N GLY A 223 -6.43 7.60 -17.95
CA GLY A 223 -5.12 8.17 -18.27
C GLY A 223 -4.85 8.14 -19.79
N ASN A 224 -3.74 7.51 -20.18
CA ASN A 224 -3.29 7.37 -21.58
C ASN A 224 -3.74 6.06 -22.26
N ARG A 225 -4.71 5.36 -21.68
CA ARG A 225 -5.26 4.12 -22.23
C ARG A 225 -6.78 4.17 -22.23
N ILE A 226 -7.37 3.38 -23.12
CA ILE A 226 -8.80 3.23 -23.26
C ILE A 226 -9.18 1.76 -23.22
N LYS A 227 -10.29 1.45 -22.56
CA LYS A 227 -10.84 0.10 -22.49
C LYS A 227 -12.02 -0.01 -23.43
N ILE A 228 -12.02 -1.06 -24.24
CA ILE A 228 -13.12 -1.42 -25.14
C ILE A 228 -13.79 -2.67 -24.56
N GLY A 229 -15.10 -2.63 -24.33
CA GLY A 229 -15.84 -3.82 -23.90
C GLY A 229 -17.34 -3.69 -24.15
N THR A 230 -18.07 -4.80 -24.01
CA THR A 230 -19.54 -4.78 -24.00
C THR A 230 -20.17 -4.90 -22.62
N SER A 231 -21.35 -4.31 -22.46
CA SER A 231 -22.20 -4.52 -21.28
C SER A 231 -23.69 -4.33 -21.60
N THR A 232 -24.53 -4.99 -20.81
CA THR A 232 -25.98 -4.74 -20.71
C THR A 232 -26.37 -4.05 -19.39
N GLU A 233 -25.38 -3.79 -18.51
CA GLU A 233 -25.52 -3.09 -17.23
C GLU A 233 -24.34 -2.10 -17.04
N LEU A 234 -24.21 -1.14 -17.95
CA LEU A 234 -23.06 -0.24 -18.07
C LEU A 234 -22.78 0.54 -16.77
N LYS A 235 -23.81 1.03 -16.08
CA LYS A 235 -23.65 1.74 -14.79
C LYS A 235 -22.97 0.87 -13.73
N ARG A 236 -23.34 -0.41 -13.64
CA ARG A 236 -22.72 -1.38 -12.72
C ARG A 236 -21.29 -1.68 -13.15
N ARG A 237 -21.04 -1.81 -14.45
CA ARG A 237 -19.70 -2.07 -15.01
C ARG A 237 -18.74 -0.93 -14.69
N ILE A 238 -19.14 0.33 -14.90
CA ILE A 238 -18.35 1.52 -14.57
C ILE A 238 -17.96 1.54 -13.09
N ARG A 239 -18.93 1.29 -12.20
CA ARG A 239 -18.69 1.20 -10.75
C ARG A 239 -17.72 0.08 -10.39
N THR A 240 -17.83 -1.07 -11.05
CA THR A 240 -16.96 -2.24 -10.82
C THR A 240 -15.53 -1.98 -11.27
N LEU A 241 -15.34 -1.15 -12.30
CA LEU A 241 -14.02 -0.73 -12.78
C LEU A 241 -13.43 0.42 -11.94
N ALA A 242 -14.15 0.92 -10.92
CA ALA A 242 -13.79 2.11 -10.14
C ALA A 242 -13.53 3.36 -11.02
N LEU A 243 -14.24 3.47 -12.14
CA LEU A 243 -14.16 4.60 -13.07
C LEU A 243 -15.37 5.52 -12.93
N ARG A 244 -15.26 6.74 -13.47
CA ARG A 244 -16.35 7.72 -13.46
C ARG A 244 -17.09 7.73 -14.80
N ALA A 245 -18.37 8.10 -14.76
CA ALA A 245 -19.19 8.20 -15.97
C ALA A 245 -18.67 9.26 -16.95
N GLU A 246 -18.02 10.32 -16.45
CA GLU A 246 -17.36 11.33 -17.30
C GLU A 246 -16.20 10.78 -18.14
N ASN A 247 -15.68 9.57 -17.84
CA ASN A 247 -14.59 8.96 -18.58
C ASN A 247 -15.06 8.15 -19.80
N ILE A 248 -16.36 8.08 -20.06
CA ILE A 248 -16.88 7.39 -21.25
C ILE A 248 -16.57 8.24 -22.47
N ALA A 249 -15.71 7.74 -23.34
CA ALA A 249 -15.31 8.43 -24.56
C ALA A 249 -16.29 8.19 -25.72
N LEU A 250 -16.89 7.00 -25.78
CA LEU A 250 -17.79 6.57 -26.85
C LEU A 250 -18.72 5.43 -26.37
N LEU A 251 -19.99 5.46 -26.79
CA LEU A 251 -20.92 4.33 -26.71
C LEU A 251 -21.42 4.00 -28.12
N ILE A 252 -21.44 2.72 -28.46
CA ILE A 252 -21.97 2.22 -29.74
C ILE A 252 -22.96 1.10 -29.41
N ASP A 253 -24.12 1.10 -30.08
CA ASP A 253 -25.04 -0.03 -30.04
C ASP A 253 -24.37 -1.27 -30.65
N GLY A 254 -24.23 -2.33 -29.85
CA GLY A 254 -23.52 -3.51 -30.32
C GLY A 254 -23.27 -4.56 -29.26
N ASP A 255 -23.15 -5.79 -29.73
CA ASP A 255 -22.90 -6.96 -28.91
C ASP A 255 -21.43 -7.39 -28.93
N ARG A 256 -21.16 -8.56 -28.35
CA ARG A 256 -19.81 -9.12 -28.24
C ARG A 256 -19.16 -9.43 -29.60
N ARG A 257 -19.92 -9.44 -30.71
CA ARG A 257 -19.34 -9.57 -32.05
C ARG A 257 -18.68 -8.26 -32.46
N LEU A 258 -19.34 -7.12 -32.24
CA LEU A 258 -18.76 -5.81 -32.52
C LEU A 258 -17.56 -5.52 -31.63
N GLU A 259 -17.61 -5.87 -30.35
CA GLU A 259 -16.44 -5.76 -29.46
C GLU A 259 -15.23 -6.51 -30.02
N ARG A 260 -15.41 -7.77 -30.44
CA ARG A 260 -14.31 -8.56 -31.01
C ARG A 260 -13.74 -7.94 -32.28
N GLN A 261 -14.62 -7.47 -33.17
CA GLN A 261 -14.19 -6.77 -34.38
C GLN A 261 -13.33 -5.54 -34.05
N LEU A 262 -13.72 -4.76 -33.04
CA LEU A 262 -12.95 -3.60 -32.59
C LEU A 262 -11.63 -4.00 -31.90
N HIS A 263 -11.62 -5.09 -31.13
CA HIS A 263 -10.39 -5.62 -30.55
C HIS A 263 -9.41 -6.09 -31.63
N ASP A 264 -9.91 -6.73 -32.69
CA ASP A 264 -9.12 -7.17 -33.83
C ASP A 264 -8.62 -5.96 -34.65
N GLN A 265 -9.49 -4.97 -34.86
CA GLN A 265 -9.15 -3.73 -35.58
C GLN A 265 -8.04 -2.94 -34.88
N PHE A 266 -8.03 -2.90 -33.54
CA PHE A 266 -7.03 -2.16 -32.76
C PHE A 266 -6.02 -3.07 -32.06
N ALA A 267 -5.80 -4.27 -32.59
CA ALA A 267 -4.92 -5.28 -31.98
C ALA A 267 -3.49 -4.75 -31.73
N ASP A 268 -2.97 -3.92 -32.64
CA ASP A 268 -1.62 -3.33 -32.53
C ASP A 268 -1.49 -2.35 -31.35
N LEU A 269 -2.59 -1.74 -30.93
CA LEU A 269 -2.62 -0.82 -29.79
C LEU A 269 -2.89 -1.53 -28.46
N ARG A 270 -3.11 -2.85 -28.48
CA ARG A 270 -3.54 -3.63 -27.32
C ARG A 270 -2.39 -3.81 -26.33
N ILE A 271 -2.64 -3.47 -25.06
CA ILE A 271 -1.64 -3.57 -24.00
C ILE A 271 -1.63 -4.99 -23.45
N GLY A 272 -0.68 -5.80 -23.93
CA GLY A 272 -0.53 -7.21 -23.55
C GLY A 272 -1.81 -8.02 -23.81
N ASN A 273 -2.13 -8.98 -22.94
CA ASN A 273 -3.34 -9.80 -23.06
C ASN A 273 -4.56 -9.20 -22.33
N THR A 274 -4.67 -7.86 -22.30
CA THR A 274 -5.74 -7.16 -21.55
C THR A 274 -6.81 -6.59 -22.48
N GLU A 275 -7.90 -6.06 -21.93
CA GLU A 275 -8.91 -5.31 -22.71
C GLU A 275 -8.59 -3.80 -22.77
N TRP A 276 -7.33 -3.42 -22.51
CA TRP A 276 -6.85 -2.04 -22.56
C TRP A 276 -6.01 -1.79 -23.81
N PHE A 277 -6.18 -0.61 -24.39
CA PHE A 277 -5.52 -0.16 -25.60
C PHE A 277 -4.84 1.18 -25.34
N ALA A 278 -3.69 1.43 -25.97
CA ALA A 278 -3.04 2.74 -25.96
C ALA A 278 -3.96 3.79 -26.60
N TYR A 279 -4.14 4.94 -25.96
CA TYR A 279 -4.99 6.01 -26.46
C TYR A 279 -4.21 6.91 -27.44
N GLU A 280 -3.91 6.34 -28.60
CA GLU A 280 -3.08 6.93 -29.66
C GLU A 280 -3.79 6.80 -31.02
N SER A 281 -3.30 7.47 -32.06
CA SER A 281 -3.77 7.24 -33.43
C SER A 281 -3.42 5.79 -33.83
N PRO A 282 -4.32 5.01 -34.44
CA PRO A 282 -5.61 5.39 -35.06
C PRO A 282 -6.87 5.40 -34.15
N LEU A 283 -6.77 4.97 -32.90
CA LEU A 283 -7.93 4.79 -32.02
C LEU A 283 -8.57 6.12 -31.58
N THR A 284 -7.77 7.14 -31.35
CA THR A 284 -8.24 8.50 -31.05
C THR A 284 -9.09 9.08 -32.19
N ASP A 285 -8.67 8.81 -33.43
CA ASP A 285 -9.32 9.33 -34.64
C ASP A 285 -10.69 8.65 -34.83
N PHE A 286 -10.73 7.33 -34.66
CA PHE A 286 -11.99 6.57 -34.68
C PHE A 286 -13.00 7.09 -33.64
N VAL A 287 -12.56 7.30 -32.39
CA VAL A 287 -13.43 7.82 -31.34
C VAL A 287 -13.95 9.21 -31.70
N ALA A 288 -13.11 10.09 -32.25
CA ALA A 288 -13.51 11.42 -32.68
C ALA A 288 -14.52 11.36 -33.84
N ASP A 289 -14.31 10.49 -34.83
CA ASP A 289 -15.22 10.30 -35.96
C ASP A 289 -16.60 9.80 -35.54
N GLN A 290 -16.65 8.76 -34.69
CA GLN A 290 -17.91 8.23 -34.20
C GLN A 290 -18.70 9.26 -33.38
N ASN A 291 -18.01 10.02 -32.54
CA ASN A 291 -18.61 11.12 -31.80
C ASN A 291 -19.15 12.23 -32.73
N ARG A 292 -18.48 12.54 -33.85
CA ARG A 292 -18.99 13.47 -34.87
C ARG A 292 -20.25 12.94 -35.53
N SER A 293 -20.28 11.66 -35.90
CA SER A 293 -21.45 11.01 -36.51
C SER A 293 -22.66 10.99 -35.58
N ALA A 294 -22.47 10.58 -34.33
CA ALA A 294 -23.54 10.56 -33.32
C ALA A 294 -24.17 11.94 -33.09
N ARG A 295 -23.35 13.01 -33.09
CA ARG A 295 -23.86 14.39 -32.99
C ARG A 295 -24.68 14.82 -34.21
N LYS A 296 -24.28 14.40 -35.42
CA LYS A 296 -25.03 14.70 -36.65
C LYS A 296 -26.39 14.00 -36.66
N GLU A 297 -26.49 12.80 -36.07
CA GLU A 297 -27.75 12.07 -35.95
C GLU A 297 -28.69 12.70 -34.91
N GLN A 298 -28.17 13.18 -33.78
CA GLN A 298 -28.96 13.87 -32.75
C GLN A 298 -29.47 15.25 -33.17
N ALA A 299 -28.84 15.88 -34.17
CA ALA A 299 -29.21 17.20 -34.68
C ALA A 299 -30.29 17.15 -35.79
N LYS A 300 -30.67 15.95 -36.25
CA LYS A 300 -31.76 15.73 -37.20
C LYS A 300 -33.07 15.46 -36.46
#